data_AF-A0A939MFJ0-F1
#
_entry.id   AF-A0A939MFJ0-F1
#
_cell.length_a   1.000
_cell.length_b   1.000
_cell.length_c   1.000
_cell.angle_alpha   90.00
_cell.angle_beta   90.00
_cell.angle_gamma   90.00
#
_symmetry.space_group_name_H-M   'P 1'
#
loop_
_entity.id
_entity.type
_entity.pdbx_description
1 polymer ?
#
loop_
_entity_poly.entity_id
_entity_poly.type
_entity_poly.pdbx_seq_one_letter_code
_entity_poly.pdbx_strand_id
1 'polypeptide(L)'
;MRAIAIGANEHGGLGSLVDEMHKLRARVFAGRLGWQVKIEYGRERDEYDALDPTYILALTDLGDVAGCARLLPTTGPTMLSWTFPQLLPGGRLRGKSIAVRRPHLV
;
A
#
# COMPACT_ATOMS: atom_id res chain seq x y z
N MET A 1 1.21 -6.86 20.74
CA MET A 1 1.01 -6.36 19.36
C MET A 1 2.14 -5.40 19.00
N ARG A 2 2.66 -5.45 17.77
CA ARG A 2 3.68 -4.51 17.27
C ARG A 2 3.38 -4.03 15.86
N ALA A 3 3.91 -2.87 15.47
CA ALA A 3 3.82 -2.36 14.11
C ALA A 3 5.21 -2.36 13.43
N ILE A 4 5.25 -2.70 12.15
CA ILE A 4 6.46 -2.63 11.32
C ILE A 4 6.16 -1.86 10.03
N ALA A 5 7.17 -1.18 9.50
CA ALA A 5 7.14 -0.59 8.16
C ALA A 5 7.94 -1.48 7.20
N ILE A 6 7.43 -1.66 5.99
CA ILE A 6 8.08 -2.38 4.90
C ILE A 6 8.09 -1.42 3.71
N GLY A 7 9.24 -0.82 3.43
CA GLY A 7 9.43 -0.01 2.22
C GLY A 7 9.72 -0.87 1.00
N ALA A 8 9.58 -0.30 -0.20
CA ALA A 8 9.74 -0.99 -1.49
C ALA A 8 11.02 -1.84 -1.63
N ASN A 9 12.13 -1.39 -1.04
CA ASN A 9 13.42 -2.08 -1.09
C ASN A 9 13.55 -3.27 -0.11
N GLU A 10 12.59 -3.45 0.80
CA GLU A 10 12.67 -4.40 1.92
C GLU A 10 11.79 -5.65 1.70
N HIS A 11 11.12 -5.74 0.55
CA HIS A 11 10.16 -6.81 0.25
C HIS A 11 10.81 -8.20 0.16
N GLY A 12 12.10 -8.28 -0.20
CA GLY A 12 12.79 -9.55 -0.43
C GLY A 12 12.86 -10.47 0.80
N GLY A 13 13.01 -9.90 2.00
CA GLY A 13 13.07 -10.67 3.25
C GLY A 13 11.73 -10.84 3.96
N LEU A 14 10.72 -10.04 3.60
CA LEU A 14 9.43 -9.96 4.30
C LEU A 14 8.25 -10.38 3.39
N GLY A 15 8.54 -11.09 2.30
CA GLY A 15 7.55 -11.48 1.29
C GLY A 15 6.36 -12.25 1.85
N SER A 16 6.56 -13.10 2.88
CA SER A 16 5.47 -13.82 3.54
C SER A 16 4.48 -12.90 4.27
N LEU A 17 4.98 -11.84 4.91
CA LEU A 17 4.12 -10.86 5.60
C LEU A 17 3.36 -9.98 4.61
N VAL A 18 3.98 -9.61 3.49
CA VAL A 18 3.31 -8.90 2.39
C VAL A 18 2.23 -9.79 1.77
N ASP A 19 2.49 -11.08 1.60
CA ASP A 19 1.52 -12.06 1.12
C ASP A 19 0.29 -12.17 2.04
N GLU A 20 0.53 -12.33 3.35
CA GLU A 20 -0.53 -12.37 4.36
C GLU A 20 -1.33 -11.07 4.43
N MET A 21 -0.68 -9.92 4.23
CA MET A 21 -1.37 -8.63 4.11
C MET A 21 -2.33 -8.60 2.93
N HIS A 22 -1.94 -9.08 1.74
CA HIS A 22 -2.85 -9.14 0.59
C HIS A 22 -4.00 -10.12 0.77
N LYS A 23 -3.78 -11.25 1.47
CA LYS A 23 -4.86 -12.16 1.87
C LYS A 23 -5.81 -11.50 2.87
N LEU A 24 -5.28 -10.75 3.83
CA LEU A 24 -6.08 -9.97 4.78
C LEU A 24 -6.96 -8.96 4.05
N ARG A 25 -6.40 -8.20 3.10
CA ARG A 25 -7.16 -7.28 2.25
C ARG A 25 -8.27 -7.98 1.48
N ALA A 26 -8.03 -9.16 0.92
CA ALA A 26 -9.06 -9.95 0.26
C ALA A 26 -10.23 -10.30 1.20
N ARG A 27 -9.92 -10.79 2.41
CA ARG A 27 -10.93 -11.11 3.44
C ARG A 27 -11.74 -9.87 3.84
N VAL A 28 -11.10 -8.71 3.93
CA VAL A 28 -11.75 -7.47 4.38
C VAL A 28 -12.53 -6.79 3.24
N PHE A 29 -11.89 -6.46 2.13
CA PHE A 29 -12.51 -5.67 1.05
C PHE A 29 -13.56 -6.48 0.29
N ALA A 30 -13.21 -7.66 -0.21
CA ALA A 30 -14.17 -8.50 -0.93
C ALA A 30 -15.13 -9.21 0.04
N GLY A 31 -14.60 -9.83 1.10
CA GLY A 31 -15.40 -10.62 2.03
C GLY A 31 -16.31 -9.78 2.93
N ARG A 32 -15.71 -9.02 3.85
CA ARG A 32 -16.46 -8.28 4.88
C ARG A 32 -17.21 -7.06 4.35
N LEU A 33 -16.60 -6.30 3.44
CA LEU A 33 -17.15 -5.05 2.93
C LEU A 33 -17.95 -5.21 1.63
N GLY A 34 -17.82 -6.36 0.94
CA GLY A 34 -18.56 -6.64 -0.29
C GLY A 34 -18.13 -5.79 -1.49
N TRP A 35 -16.92 -5.20 -1.46
CA TRP A 35 -16.43 -4.38 -2.56
C TRP A 35 -16.08 -5.24 -3.78
N GLN A 36 -16.35 -4.71 -4.97
CA GLN A 36 -15.95 -5.31 -6.24
C GLN A 36 -14.48 -5.01 -6.51
N VAL A 37 -13.60 -5.80 -5.89
CA VAL A 37 -12.14 -5.70 -6.02
C VAL A 37 -11.56 -6.90 -6.76
N LYS A 38 -10.39 -6.72 -7.37
CA LYS A 38 -9.69 -7.78 -8.08
C LYS A 38 -9.00 -8.73 -7.09
N ILE A 39 -9.37 -10.01 -7.12
CA ILE A 39 -8.73 -11.05 -6.32
C ILE A 39 -8.03 -12.05 -7.24
N GLU A 40 -6.74 -12.29 -7.00
CA GLU A 40 -5.96 -13.31 -7.70
C GLU A 40 -5.33 -14.25 -6.68
N TYR A 41 -5.56 -15.56 -6.82
CA TYR A 41 -5.04 -16.58 -5.89
C TYR A 41 -5.30 -16.25 -4.41
N GLY A 42 -6.49 -15.71 -4.08
CA GLY A 42 -6.88 -15.35 -2.72
C GLY A 42 -6.23 -14.07 -2.18
N ARG A 43 -5.60 -13.26 -3.04
CA ARG A 43 -4.93 -12.00 -2.69
C ARG A 43 -5.62 -10.83 -3.38
N GLU A 44 -5.83 -9.76 -2.64
CA GLU A 44 -6.27 -8.50 -3.23
C GLU A 44 -5.05 -7.65 -3.57
N ARG A 45 -4.97 -7.24 -4.83
CA ARG A 45 -3.94 -6.36 -5.38
C ARG A 45 -4.57 -5.41 -6.39
N ASP A 46 -4.18 -4.15 -6.30
CA ASP A 46 -4.55 -3.10 -7.26
C ASP A 46 -3.31 -2.53 -7.97
N GLU A 47 -3.50 -1.63 -8.92
CA GLU A 47 -2.41 -0.98 -9.65
C GLU A 47 -1.47 -0.16 -8.76
N TYR A 48 -1.93 0.27 -7.58
CA TYR A 48 -1.13 1.08 -6.66
C TYR A 48 -0.11 0.25 -5.88
N ASP A 49 -0.33 -1.06 -5.75
CA ASP A 49 0.63 -1.98 -5.13
C ASP A 49 1.93 -2.13 -5.95
N ALA A 50 1.91 -1.71 -7.22
CA ALA A 50 3.09 -1.68 -8.10
C ALA A 50 3.86 -0.35 -8.06
N LEU A 51 3.40 0.64 -7.29
CA LEU A 51 3.99 1.99 -7.24
C LEU A 51 4.93 2.19 -6.04
N ASP A 52 5.69 1.14 -5.71
CA ASP A 52 6.67 1.14 -4.62
C ASP A 52 6.10 1.68 -3.29
N PRO A 53 4.93 1.19 -2.81
CA PRO A 53 4.36 1.67 -1.57
C PRO A 53 5.22 1.30 -0.36
N THR A 54 5.04 2.05 0.72
CA THR A 54 5.41 1.59 2.06
C THR A 54 4.20 0.99 2.75
N TYR A 55 4.29 -0.26 3.16
CA TYR A 55 3.27 -0.92 3.97
C TYR A 55 3.58 -0.78 5.45
N ILE A 56 2.57 -0.43 6.24
CA ILE A 56 2.62 -0.53 7.70
C ILE A 56 1.79 -1.74 8.09
N LEU A 57 2.39 -2.73 8.75
CA LEU A 57 1.71 -3.94 9.20
C LEU A 57 1.59 -3.95 10.72
N ALA A 58 0.39 -4.21 11.22
CA ALA A 58 0.15 -4.52 12.62
C ALA A 58 0.20 -6.05 12.81
N LEU A 59 1.14 -6.50 13.63
CA LEU A 59 1.38 -7.92 13.90
C LEU A 59 0.87 -8.31 15.29
N THR A 60 0.24 -9.47 15.38
CA THR A 60 -0.11 -10.12 16.65
C THR A 60 1.17 -10.54 17.39
N ASP A 61 1.04 -10.97 18.65
CA ASP A 61 2.19 -11.49 19.41
C ASP A 61 2.72 -12.82 18.85
N LEU A 62 1.91 -13.52 18.05
CA LEU A 62 2.29 -14.73 17.31
C LEU A 62 2.96 -14.42 15.96
N GLY A 63 2.98 -13.14 15.55
CA GLY A 63 3.59 -12.70 14.30
C GLY A 63 2.64 -12.63 13.11
N ASP A 64 1.35 -12.94 13.29
CA ASP A 64 0.34 -12.89 12.22
C ASP A 64 -0.04 -11.44 11.86
N VAL A 65 -0.37 -11.19 10.60
CA VAL A 65 -0.86 -9.88 10.15
C VAL A 65 -2.31 -9.67 10.61
N ALA A 66 -2.49 -8.78 11.58
CA ALA A 66 -3.80 -8.40 12.13
C ALA A 66 -4.38 -7.15 11.43
N GLY A 67 -3.55 -6.33 10.81
CA GLY A 67 -3.95 -5.10 10.15
C GLY A 67 -2.88 -4.55 9.23
N CYS A 68 -3.26 -3.66 8.33
CA CYS A 68 -2.32 -2.98 7.44
C CYS A 68 -2.77 -1.57 7.07
N ALA A 69 -1.80 -0.72 6.75
CA ALA A 69 -1.99 0.53 6.02
C ALA A 69 -0.98 0.61 4.87
N ARG A 70 -1.31 1.38 3.83
CA ARG A 70 -0.45 1.63 2.67
C ARG A 70 -0.18 3.12 2.54
N LEU A 71 1.08 3.48 2.35
CA LEU A 71 1.53 4.84 2.09
C LEU A 71 2.13 4.90 0.69
N LEU A 72 1.69 5.88 -0.09
CA LEU A 72 2.25 6.19 -1.41
C LEU A 72 2.85 7.59 -1.39
N PRO A 73 3.97 7.82 -2.08
CA PRO A 73 4.50 9.17 -2.28
C PRO A 73 3.46 10.07 -2.98
N THR A 74 3.18 11.23 -2.41
CA THR A 74 2.21 12.20 -2.99
C THR A 74 2.71 12.86 -4.28
N THR A 75 3.97 12.62 -4.66
CA THR A 75 4.58 13.09 -5.91
C THR A 75 4.28 12.17 -7.10
N GLY A 76 3.76 10.97 -6.85
CA GLY A 76 3.35 10.01 -7.87
C GLY A 76 1.83 9.82 -7.93
N PRO A 77 1.37 8.80 -8.68
CA PRO A 77 -0.04 8.44 -8.73
C PRO A 77 -0.55 7.96 -7.36
N THR A 78 -1.75 8.40 -7.01
CA THR A 78 -2.47 7.96 -5.81
C THR A 78 -3.95 7.76 -6.13
N MET A 79 -4.67 7.03 -5.27
CA MET A 79 -6.13 6.89 -5.39
C MET A 79 -6.85 8.24 -5.47
N LEU A 80 -6.42 9.24 -4.70
CA LEU A 80 -7.05 10.55 -4.73
C LEU A 80 -6.80 11.29 -6.06
N SER A 81 -5.62 11.16 -6.67
CA SER A 81 -5.32 11.86 -7.92
C SER A 81 -5.88 11.17 -9.15
N TRP A 82 -6.03 9.84 -9.13
CA TRP A 82 -6.41 9.05 -10.31
C TRP A 82 -7.81 8.43 -10.22
N THR A 83 -8.17 7.79 -9.11
CA THR A 83 -9.49 7.15 -8.96
C THR A 83 -10.55 8.12 -8.47
N PHE A 84 -10.20 9.04 -7.57
CA PHE A 84 -11.14 9.95 -6.93
C PHE A 84 -10.78 11.45 -7.06
N PRO A 85 -10.36 11.94 -8.25
CA PRO A 85 -9.97 13.34 -8.41
C PRO A 85 -11.10 14.33 -8.09
N GLN A 86 -12.36 13.92 -8.24
CA GLN A 86 -13.54 14.70 -7.89
C GLN A 86 -13.62 15.08 -6.40
N LEU A 87 -12.92 14.35 -5.52
CA LEU A 87 -12.87 14.68 -4.09
C LEU A 87 -11.87 15.80 -3.78
N LEU A 88 -11.08 16.24 -4.78
CA LEU A 88 -10.07 17.27 -4.62
C LEU A 88 -10.60 18.63 -5.08
N PRO A 89 -10.38 19.69 -4.30
CA PRO A 89 -10.60 21.05 -4.77
C PRO A 89 -9.77 21.33 -6.04
N GLY A 90 -10.45 21.48 -7.18
CA GLY A 90 -9.80 21.69 -8.48
C GLY A 90 -9.09 20.45 -9.07
N GLY A 91 -9.40 19.24 -8.58
CA GLY A 91 -8.94 17.99 -9.18
C GLY A 91 -7.44 17.70 -9.04
N ARG A 92 -6.74 18.39 -8.14
CA ARG A 92 -5.27 18.29 -8.01
C ARG A 92 -4.81 18.09 -6.57
N LEU A 93 -4.02 17.05 -6.36
CA LEU A 93 -3.25 16.89 -5.12
C LEU A 93 -2.03 17.80 -5.17
N ARG A 94 -1.91 18.69 -4.18
CA ARG A 94 -0.70 19.50 -3.98
C ARG A 94 0.22 18.79 -2.98
N GLY A 95 0.99 17.82 -3.46
CA GLY A 95 2.06 17.22 -2.66
C GLY A 95 3.22 18.22 -2.48
N LYS A 96 3.88 18.22 -1.32
CA LYS A 96 5.19 18.88 -1.19
C LYS A 96 6.21 18.00 -1.89
N SER A 97 6.67 18.39 -3.07
CA SER A 97 7.84 17.77 -3.70
C SER A 97 9.08 18.08 -2.86
N ILE A 98 9.50 17.14 -2.02
CA ILE A 98 10.90 17.08 -1.58
C ILE A 98 11.63 16.38 -2.71
N ALA A 99 12.48 17.11 -3.42
CA ALA A 99 13.36 16.53 -4.41
C ALA A 99 14.28 15.54 -3.70
N VAL A 100 13.94 14.24 -3.75
CA VAL A 100 14.88 13.18 -3.38
C VAL A 100 15.96 13.19 -4.46
N ARG A 101 17.06 13.90 -4.19
CA ARG A 101 18.26 13.82 -5.01
C ARG A 101 18.71 12.36 -5.01
N ARG A 102 18.52 11.68 -6.15
CA ARG A 102 19.22 10.42 -6.41
C ARG A 102 20.72 10.72 -6.36
N PRO A 103 21.53 10.01 -5.53
CA PRO A 103 22.96 10.13 -5.64
C PRO A 103 23.35 9.62 -7.03
N HIS A 104 23.92 10.50 -7.86
CA HIS A 104 24.57 10.08 -9.09
C HIS A 104 25.76 9.22 -8.69
N LEU A 105 25.77 7.95 -9.10
CA LEU A 105 27.01 7.20 -9.17
C LEU A 105 27.89 7.92 -10.20
N VAL A 106 29.07 8.32 -9.75
CA VAL A 106 30.20 8.75 -10.57
C VAL A 106 30.92 7.52 -11.08
#